data_AF-A0A960EE19-F1
#
_entry.id   AF-A0A960EE19-F1
#
_cell.length_a   1.000
_cell.length_b   1.000
_cell.length_c   1.000
_cell.angle_alpha   90.00
_cell.angle_beta   90.00
_cell.angle_gamma   90.00
#
_symmetry.space_group_name_H-M   'P 1'
#
loop_
_entity.id
_entity.type
_entity.pdbx_description
1 polymer ?
#
loop_
_entity_poly.entity_id
_entity_poly.type
_entity_poly.pdbx_seq_one_letter_code
_entity_poly.pdbx_strand_id
1 'polypeptide(L)'
;MAALAGLHGPRWCDPAWLSFAGTVMPKADEATARGLGDITRLAAQTTLDRLGPRMDPADAATVLESADLIAAWLLGAPERFSLLHGDYRLDNLLFNPARTRVTVVDWQTLAVGLPARDLAYFIATSLAPDDRALYERELVEIYHRALEGHGVRDYDAQTCWRDYCFGMLQVPLITTLGFAFSA
;
A
#
# COMPACT_ATOMS: atom_id res chain seq x y z
N MET A 1 -12.63 -5.74 -0.97
CA MET A 1 -12.53 -4.86 0.22
C MET A 1 -12.67 -5.62 1.53
N ALA A 2 -13.76 -6.38 1.75
CA ALA A 2 -13.94 -7.16 3.00
C ALA A 2 -12.80 -8.15 3.29
N ALA A 3 -12.26 -8.84 2.28
CA ALA A 3 -11.11 -9.73 2.45
C ALA A 3 -9.85 -9.00 2.94
N LEU A 4 -9.59 -7.78 2.42
CA LEU A 4 -8.47 -6.95 2.84
C LEU A 4 -8.67 -6.43 4.27
N ALA A 5 -9.88 -6.00 4.62
CA ALA A 5 -10.21 -5.65 6.01
C ALA A 5 -10.07 -6.86 6.95
N GLY A 6 -10.36 -8.08 6.48
CA GLY A 6 -10.14 -9.31 7.22
C GLY A 6 -8.67 -9.68 7.43
N LEU A 7 -7.76 -9.18 6.60
CA LEU A 7 -6.32 -9.26 6.85
C LEU A 7 -5.90 -8.28 7.96
N HIS A 8 -6.35 -7.03 7.86
CA HIS A 8 -5.86 -5.95 8.72
C HIS A 8 -6.55 -5.88 10.11
N GLY A 9 -7.86 -6.08 10.14
CA GLY A 9 -8.74 -5.80 11.26
C GLY A 9 -8.55 -6.67 12.50
N PRO A 10 -8.43 -8.01 12.38
CA PRO A 10 -8.38 -8.91 13.55
C PRO A 10 -7.24 -8.63 14.54
N ARG A 11 -6.18 -7.97 14.09
CA ARG A 11 -4.99 -7.63 14.87
C ARG A 11 -4.60 -6.16 14.65
N TRP A 12 -5.59 -5.30 14.45
CA TRP A 12 -5.39 -3.86 14.26
C TRP A 12 -4.64 -3.25 15.46
N CYS A 13 -3.53 -2.57 15.19
CA CYS A 13 -2.63 -1.98 16.19
C CYS A 13 -2.19 -2.96 17.30
N ASP A 14 -2.14 -4.26 17.02
CA ASP A 14 -1.66 -5.25 17.99
C ASP A 14 -0.13 -5.12 18.18
N PRO A 15 0.37 -4.86 19.40
CA PRO A 15 1.81 -4.76 19.67
C PRO A 15 2.62 -5.99 19.27
N ALA A 16 2.00 -7.17 19.12
CA ALA A 16 2.65 -8.37 18.63
C ALA A 16 3.30 -8.19 17.25
N TRP A 17 2.80 -7.26 16.42
CA TRP A 17 3.41 -6.96 15.13
C TRP A 17 4.79 -6.31 15.24
N LEU A 18 5.09 -5.63 16.35
CA LEU A 18 6.36 -4.94 16.55
C LEU A 18 7.53 -5.91 16.79
N SER A 19 7.24 -7.15 17.19
CA SER A 19 8.23 -8.21 17.40
C SER A 19 8.06 -9.39 16.43
N PHE A 20 7.19 -9.27 15.44
CA PHE A 20 6.92 -10.35 14.49
C PHE A 20 8.06 -10.52 13.48
N ALA A 21 8.83 -11.59 13.64
CA ALA A 21 10.00 -11.90 12.81
C ALA A 21 9.68 -12.41 11.39
N GLY A 22 8.41 -12.63 11.06
CA GLY A 22 7.99 -13.13 9.74
C GLY A 22 7.81 -12.03 8.69
N THR A 23 8.14 -10.78 9.00
CA THR A 23 8.07 -9.67 8.05
C THR A 23 9.40 -9.46 7.35
N VAL A 24 9.34 -9.10 6.07
CA VAL A 24 10.50 -8.63 5.31
C VAL A 24 10.87 -7.23 5.75
N MET A 25 9.86 -6.38 5.99
CA MET A 25 10.05 -5.05 6.53
C MET A 25 9.28 -4.92 7.86
N PRO A 26 9.97 -4.88 9.01
CA PRO A 26 9.32 -4.53 10.26
C PRO A 26 8.80 -3.08 10.18
N LYS A 27 8.08 -2.64 11.21
CA LYS A 27 7.59 -1.26 11.27
C LYS A 27 8.78 -0.29 11.14
N ALA A 28 8.69 0.60 10.16
CA ALA A 28 9.78 1.52 9.84
C ALA A 28 10.16 2.39 11.05
N ASP A 29 11.46 2.47 11.29
CA ASP A 29 12.13 3.48 12.10
C ASP A 29 12.82 4.50 11.18
N GLU A 30 13.48 5.50 11.76
CA GLU A 30 14.11 6.53 10.95
C GLU A 30 15.23 6.00 10.04
N ALA A 31 15.99 5.01 10.49
CA ALA A 31 17.13 4.48 9.75
C ALA A 31 16.66 3.70 8.52
N THR A 32 15.69 2.80 8.72
CA THR A 32 15.05 2.02 7.67
C THR A 32 14.27 2.91 6.70
N ALA A 33 13.58 3.94 7.19
CA ALA A 33 12.87 4.89 6.35
C ALA A 33 13.80 5.71 5.46
N ARG A 34 14.94 6.20 6.00
CA ARG A 34 15.96 6.88 5.20
C ARG A 34 16.55 5.96 4.13
N GLY A 35 16.93 4.74 4.53
CA GLY A 35 17.49 3.76 3.60
C GLY A 35 16.54 3.43 2.44
N LEU A 36 15.24 3.20 2.73
CA LEU A 36 14.26 2.95 1.67
C LEU A 36 14.02 4.19 0.79
N GLY A 37 14.07 5.39 1.37
CA GLY A 37 14.02 6.64 0.62
C GLY A 37 15.16 6.76 -0.39
N ASP A 38 16.40 6.51 0.04
CA ASP A 38 17.59 6.56 -0.82
C ASP A 38 17.51 5.51 -1.95
N ILE A 39 17.10 4.26 -1.61
CA ILE A 39 16.89 3.20 -2.60
C ILE A 39 15.81 3.59 -3.60
N THR A 40 14.71 4.18 -3.14
CA THR A 40 13.60 4.57 -4.03
C THR A 40 14.03 5.71 -4.95
N ARG A 41 14.80 6.69 -4.46
CA ARG A 41 15.36 7.76 -5.30
C ARG A 41 16.28 7.20 -6.38
N LEU A 42 17.14 6.24 -6.05
CA LEU A 42 17.99 5.56 -7.04
C LEU A 42 17.16 4.80 -8.09
N ALA A 43 16.14 4.08 -7.64
CA ALA A 43 15.22 3.36 -8.52
C ALA A 43 14.42 4.32 -9.43
N ALA A 44 13.99 5.46 -8.90
CA ALA A 44 13.30 6.52 -9.65
C ALA A 44 14.19 7.06 -10.76
N GLN A 45 15.45 7.39 -10.46
CA GLN A 45 16.38 7.85 -11.48
C GLN A 45 16.61 6.78 -12.56
N THR A 46 16.84 5.53 -12.16
CA THR A 46 17.03 4.41 -13.10
C THR A 46 15.80 4.23 -14.00
N THR A 47 14.61 4.37 -13.45
CA THR A 47 13.34 4.29 -14.19
C THR A 47 13.22 5.44 -15.18
N LEU A 48 13.51 6.68 -14.76
CA LEU A 48 13.44 7.86 -15.62
C LEU A 48 14.49 7.84 -16.73
N ASP A 49 15.69 7.36 -16.47
CA ASP A 49 16.75 7.25 -17.49
C ASP A 49 16.34 6.29 -18.62
N ARG A 50 15.60 5.23 -18.31
CA ARG A 50 15.21 4.18 -19.26
C ARG A 50 13.83 4.41 -19.88
N LEU A 51 12.86 4.82 -19.08
CA LEU A 51 11.45 4.95 -19.47
C LEU A 51 11.01 6.41 -19.62
N GLY A 52 11.70 7.36 -19.01
CA GLY A 52 11.36 8.79 -19.05
C GLY A 52 11.11 9.36 -20.45
N PRO A 53 11.90 9.00 -21.50
CA PRO A 53 11.61 9.45 -22.87
C PRO A 53 10.26 8.98 -23.44
N ARG A 54 9.59 8.03 -22.78
CA ARG A 54 8.29 7.45 -23.14
C ARG A 54 7.17 7.83 -22.16
N MET A 55 7.47 8.63 -21.14
CA MET A 55 6.51 9.07 -20.13
C MET A 55 5.98 10.47 -20.44
N ASP A 56 4.77 10.76 -19.97
CA ASP A 56 4.33 12.15 -19.89
C ASP A 56 5.24 12.91 -18.90
N PRO A 57 5.62 14.17 -19.19
CA PRO A 57 6.42 14.97 -18.26
C PRO A 57 5.84 15.06 -16.84
N ALA A 58 4.52 15.09 -16.69
CA ALA A 58 3.87 15.14 -15.38
C ALA A 58 4.02 13.81 -14.61
N ASP A 59 3.97 12.68 -15.31
CA ASP A 59 4.20 11.37 -14.71
C ASP A 59 5.66 11.20 -14.29
N ALA A 60 6.59 11.68 -15.12
CA ALA A 60 8.01 11.68 -14.81
C ALA A 60 8.33 12.53 -13.56
N ALA A 61 7.73 13.72 -13.45
CA ALA A 61 7.83 14.55 -12.27
C ALA A 61 7.24 13.85 -11.04
N THR A 62 6.06 13.23 -11.18
CA THR A 62 5.40 12.48 -10.09
C THR A 62 6.27 11.35 -9.54
N VAL A 63 6.98 10.60 -10.40
CA VAL A 63 7.90 9.54 -9.95
C VAL A 63 9.02 10.09 -9.08
N LEU A 64 9.64 11.19 -9.51
CA LEU A 64 10.75 11.81 -8.76
C LEU A 64 10.25 12.43 -7.46
N GLU A 65 9.19 13.23 -7.50
CA GLU A 65 8.61 13.88 -6.32
C GLU A 65 8.13 12.85 -5.29
N SER A 66 7.54 11.74 -5.74
CA SER A 66 7.11 10.66 -4.84
C SER A 66 8.29 10.00 -4.13
N ALA A 67 9.41 9.80 -4.83
CA ALA A 67 10.62 9.20 -4.25
C ALA A 67 11.18 10.06 -3.10
N ASP A 68 11.11 11.38 -3.23
CA ASP A 68 11.57 12.34 -2.23
C ASP A 68 10.75 12.30 -0.93
N LEU A 69 9.51 11.80 -1.01
CA LEU A 69 8.58 11.75 0.12
C LEU A 69 8.63 10.43 0.90
N ILE A 70 9.26 9.37 0.37
CA ILE A 70 9.16 8.01 0.93
C ILE A 70 9.59 7.94 2.40
N ALA A 71 10.72 8.54 2.77
CA ALA A 71 11.21 8.46 4.14
C ALA A 71 10.21 9.09 5.14
N ALA A 72 9.70 10.29 4.83
CA ALA A 72 8.71 10.97 5.67
C ALA A 72 7.38 10.21 5.69
N TRP A 73 6.97 9.68 4.53
CA TRP A 73 5.74 8.92 4.38
C TRP A 73 5.73 7.61 5.17
N LEU A 74 6.86 6.89 5.22
CA LEU A 74 7.00 5.65 5.98
C LEU A 74 6.80 5.87 7.48
N LEU A 75 7.25 7.03 7.98
CA LEU A 75 7.15 7.43 9.38
C LEU A 75 5.82 8.09 9.76
N GLY A 76 5.00 8.45 8.77
CA GLY A 76 3.70 9.10 8.99
C GLY A 76 2.64 8.14 9.53
N ALA A 77 1.70 8.68 10.30
CA ALA A 77 0.62 7.94 10.97
C ALA A 77 1.10 6.71 11.79
N PRO A 78 2.19 6.81 12.57
CA PRO A 78 2.79 5.64 13.24
C PRO A 78 1.87 4.95 14.25
N GLU A 79 0.83 5.62 14.72
CA GLU A 79 -0.18 5.14 15.65
C GLU A 79 -1.17 4.14 15.04
N ARG A 80 -1.26 4.06 13.70
CA ARG A 80 -2.12 3.12 12.97
C ARG A 80 -1.28 2.13 12.19
N PHE A 81 -1.26 0.88 12.64
CA PHE A 81 -0.48 -0.16 11.98
C PHE A 81 -1.15 -1.53 12.06
N SER A 82 -0.89 -2.37 11.06
CA SER A 82 -1.20 -3.80 11.07
C SER A 82 -0.20 -4.54 10.18
N LEU A 83 -0.38 -5.86 10.05
CA LEU A 83 0.31 -6.64 9.03
C LEU A 83 -0.17 -6.21 7.65
N LEU A 84 0.77 -5.90 6.76
CA LEU A 84 0.54 -5.59 5.36
C LEU A 84 0.94 -6.78 4.51
N HIS A 85 0.19 -7.01 3.44
CA HIS A 85 0.62 -7.86 2.35
C HIS A 85 1.80 -7.25 1.60
N GLY A 86 1.78 -5.93 1.35
CA GLY A 86 2.86 -5.18 0.68
C GLY A 86 2.75 -5.12 -0.84
N ASP A 87 2.18 -6.17 -1.46
CA ASP A 87 1.83 -6.21 -2.90
C ASP A 87 0.37 -6.66 -3.13
N TYR A 88 -0.59 -6.06 -2.41
CA TYR A 88 -2.00 -6.47 -2.49
C TYR A 88 -2.68 -5.97 -3.78
N ARG A 89 -2.67 -6.79 -4.83
CA ARG A 89 -3.24 -6.50 -6.14
C ARG A 89 -4.09 -7.66 -6.68
N LEU A 90 -4.96 -7.40 -7.64
CA LEU A 90 -5.89 -8.39 -8.19
C LEU A 90 -5.19 -9.68 -8.68
N ASP A 91 -3.99 -9.57 -9.25
CA ASP A 91 -3.20 -10.72 -9.72
C ASP A 91 -2.82 -11.71 -8.60
N ASN A 92 -2.76 -11.23 -7.35
CA ASN A 92 -2.44 -12.03 -6.17
C ASN A 92 -3.70 -12.58 -5.46
N LEU A 93 -4.88 -12.45 -6.09
CA LEU A 93 -6.16 -12.90 -5.54
C LEU A 93 -6.75 -14.06 -6.35
N LEU A 94 -6.95 -15.20 -5.68
CA LEU A 94 -7.63 -16.36 -6.23
C LEU A 94 -9.09 -16.38 -5.74
N PHE A 95 -10.02 -16.38 -6.68
CA PHE A 95 -11.46 -16.46 -6.39
C PHE A 95 -11.93 -17.89 -6.55
N ASN A 96 -12.67 -18.41 -5.57
CA ASN A 96 -13.34 -19.69 -5.76
C ASN A 96 -14.39 -19.58 -6.89
N PRO A 97 -14.80 -20.69 -7.53
CA PRO A 97 -15.76 -20.65 -8.65
C PRO A 97 -17.08 -19.93 -8.33
N ALA A 98 -17.56 -20.05 -7.08
CA ALA A 98 -18.77 -19.39 -6.62
C ALA A 98 -18.59 -17.90 -6.24
N ARG A 99 -17.35 -17.38 -6.29
CA ARG A 99 -16.97 -15.99 -5.92
C ARG A 99 -17.41 -15.57 -4.52
N THR A 100 -17.46 -16.53 -3.60
CA THR A 100 -17.81 -16.31 -2.18
C THR A 100 -16.59 -16.23 -1.28
N ARG A 101 -15.41 -16.62 -1.77
CA ARG A 101 -14.15 -16.62 -1.02
C ARG A 101 -13.00 -16.13 -1.89
N VAL A 102 -12.07 -15.45 -1.25
CA VAL A 102 -10.82 -14.98 -1.84
C VAL A 102 -9.67 -15.61 -1.07
N THR A 103 -8.71 -16.18 -1.79
CA THR A 103 -7.43 -16.62 -1.24
C THR A 103 -6.35 -15.67 -1.75
N VAL A 104 -5.60 -15.09 -0.82
CA VAL A 104 -4.46 -14.21 -1.12
C VAL A 104 -3.20 -15.06 -1.20
N VAL A 105 -2.43 -14.87 -2.26
CA VAL A 105 -1.16 -15.57 -2.51
C VAL A 105 -0.02 -14.55 -2.62
N ASP A 106 1.21 -15.06 -2.71
CA ASP A 106 2.42 -14.24 -2.84
C ASP A 106 2.73 -13.32 -1.65
N TRP A 107 3.00 -13.95 -0.50
CA TRP A 107 3.28 -13.28 0.76
C TRP A 107 4.76 -12.84 0.92
N GLN A 108 5.51 -12.69 -0.16
CA GLN A 108 6.95 -12.40 -0.09
C GLN A 108 7.27 -10.95 0.30
N THR A 109 6.28 -10.06 0.35
CA THR A 109 6.45 -8.62 0.66
C THR A 109 5.84 -8.21 2.00
N LEU A 110 5.61 -9.17 2.90
CA LEU A 110 5.03 -8.93 4.22
C LEU A 110 5.76 -7.81 4.98
N ALA A 111 4.97 -6.84 5.45
CA ALA A 111 5.48 -5.69 6.20
C ALA A 111 4.58 -5.31 7.37
N VAL A 112 5.03 -4.42 8.24
CA VAL A 112 4.18 -3.78 9.26
C VAL A 112 4.11 -2.28 8.99
N GLY A 113 2.89 -1.76 8.90
CA GLY A 113 2.69 -0.33 8.63
C GLY A 113 1.22 0.03 8.48
N LEU A 114 0.96 1.19 7.90
CA LEU A 114 -0.39 1.72 7.74
C LEU A 114 -1.23 0.83 6.80
N PRO A 115 -2.34 0.22 7.27
CA PRO A 115 -3.16 -0.71 6.48
C PRO A 115 -3.75 -0.13 5.20
N ALA A 116 -3.98 1.19 5.18
CA ALA A 116 -4.47 1.89 4.00
C ALA A 116 -3.48 1.89 2.81
N ARG A 117 -2.21 1.49 3.01
CA ARG A 117 -1.23 1.34 1.92
C ARG A 117 -1.61 0.20 0.98
N ASP A 118 -2.00 -0.96 1.51
CA ASP A 118 -2.51 -2.07 0.69
C ASP A 118 -3.84 -1.71 0.03
N LEU A 119 -4.70 -0.94 0.71
CA LEU A 119 -5.97 -0.46 0.14
C LEU A 119 -5.74 0.47 -1.04
N ALA A 120 -4.86 1.46 -0.88
CA ALA A 120 -4.49 2.42 -1.91
C ALA A 120 -3.88 1.70 -3.11
N TYR A 121 -2.93 0.80 -2.86
CA TYR A 121 -2.27 0.02 -3.89
C TYR A 121 -3.25 -0.86 -4.67
N PHE A 122 -4.14 -1.58 -3.97
CA PHE A 122 -5.18 -2.37 -4.61
C PHE A 122 -6.05 -1.51 -5.54
N ILE A 123 -6.64 -0.44 -5.00
CA ILE A 123 -7.58 0.39 -5.76
C ILE A 123 -6.88 1.06 -6.95
N ALA A 124 -5.63 1.49 -6.80
CA ALA A 124 -4.90 2.15 -7.87
C ALA A 124 -4.42 1.19 -8.97
N THR A 125 -4.13 -0.07 -8.66
CA THR A 125 -3.55 -1.04 -9.61
C THR A 125 -4.54 -2.06 -10.16
N SER A 126 -5.69 -2.21 -9.51
CA SER A 126 -6.69 -3.25 -9.84
C SER A 126 -7.95 -2.69 -10.51
N LEU A 127 -8.01 -1.38 -10.77
CA LEU A 127 -9.11 -0.70 -11.44
C LEU A 127 -8.56 0.15 -12.58
N ALA A 128 -9.34 0.32 -13.65
CA ALA A 128 -9.07 1.35 -14.64
C ALA A 128 -9.24 2.74 -14.00
N PRO A 129 -8.55 3.80 -14.50
CA PRO A 129 -8.65 5.14 -13.93
C PRO A 129 -10.09 5.66 -13.82
N ASP A 130 -10.92 5.44 -14.84
CA ASP A 130 -12.32 5.88 -14.85
C ASP A 130 -13.16 5.14 -13.81
N ASP A 131 -12.97 3.81 -13.69
CA ASP A 131 -13.65 3.01 -12.66
C ASP A 131 -13.20 3.43 -11.25
N ARG A 132 -11.90 3.68 -11.06
CA ARG A 132 -11.39 4.16 -9.78
C ARG A 132 -12.04 5.49 -9.40
N ALA A 133 -12.09 6.46 -10.32
CA ALA A 133 -12.70 7.76 -10.07
C ALA A 133 -14.19 7.64 -9.67
N LEU A 134 -14.89 6.65 -10.22
CA LEU A 134 -16.29 6.40 -9.92
C LEU A 134 -16.49 5.69 -8.57
N TYR A 135 -15.62 4.73 -8.22
CA TYR A 135 -15.88 3.78 -7.12
C TYR A 135 -14.96 3.92 -5.90
N GLU A 136 -13.88 4.70 -5.93
CA GLU A 136 -12.89 4.72 -4.84
C GLU A 136 -13.49 5.10 -3.47
N ARG A 137 -14.45 6.04 -3.45
CA ARG A 137 -15.14 6.44 -2.22
C ARG A 137 -15.93 5.29 -1.61
N GLU A 138 -16.76 4.65 -2.42
CA GLU A 138 -17.56 3.51 -1.99
C GLU A 138 -16.68 2.35 -1.51
N LEU A 139 -15.59 2.05 -2.23
CA LEU A 139 -14.66 0.98 -1.87
C LEU A 139 -13.96 1.24 -0.53
N VAL A 140 -13.53 2.49 -0.29
CA VAL A 140 -12.96 2.90 1.00
C VAL A 140 -13.98 2.77 2.13
N GLU A 141 -15.23 3.16 1.90
CA GLU A 141 -16.31 2.98 2.90
C GLU A 141 -16.61 1.49 3.18
N ILE A 142 -16.64 0.63 2.16
CA ILE A 142 -16.82 -0.81 2.35
C ILE A 142 -15.67 -1.39 3.19
N TYR A 143 -14.44 -0.96 2.92
CA TYR A 143 -13.27 -1.36 3.71
C TYR A 143 -13.39 -0.90 5.17
N HIS A 144 -13.76 0.37 5.39
CA HIS A 144 -13.95 0.94 6.72
C HIS A 144 -15.05 0.20 7.51
N ARG A 145 -16.24 0.02 6.94
CA ARG A 145 -17.33 -0.75 7.58
C ARG A 145 -16.92 -2.19 7.92
N ALA A 146 -16.12 -2.82 7.07
CA ALA A 146 -15.61 -4.16 7.35
C ALA A 146 -14.61 -4.17 8.53
N LEU A 147 -13.76 -3.14 8.68
CA LEU A 147 -12.90 -2.99 9.86
C LEU A 147 -13.70 -2.82 11.15
N GLU A 148 -14.80 -2.06 11.12
CA GLU A 148 -15.70 -1.93 12.27
C GLU A 148 -16.27 -3.29 12.70
N GLY A 149 -16.58 -4.15 11.73
CA GLY A 149 -16.99 -5.54 11.95
C GLY A 149 -15.92 -6.42 12.62
N HIS A 150 -14.64 -6.05 12.50
CA HIS A 150 -13.52 -6.68 13.21
C HIS A 150 -13.20 -6.03 14.57
N GLY A 151 -13.98 -5.02 14.99
CA GLY A 151 -13.82 -4.37 16.29
C GLY A 151 -12.94 -3.13 16.29
N VAL A 152 -12.54 -2.61 15.12
CA VAL A 152 -11.83 -1.32 15.02
C VAL A 152 -12.82 -0.18 15.30
N ARG A 153 -12.63 0.58 16.38
CA ARG A 153 -13.57 1.64 16.81
C ARG A 153 -12.99 3.05 16.78
N ASP A 154 -11.71 3.21 17.06
CA ASP A 154 -11.02 4.52 17.09
C ASP A 154 -10.48 4.92 15.71
N TYR A 155 -11.28 4.71 14.67
CA TYR A 155 -10.92 4.96 13.28
C TYR A 155 -12.17 5.31 12.48
N ASP A 156 -12.39 6.60 12.24
CA ASP A 156 -13.57 7.08 11.50
C ASP A 156 -13.36 7.03 9.97
N ALA A 157 -14.47 7.13 9.23
CA ALA A 157 -14.46 7.06 7.77
C ALA A 157 -13.63 8.19 7.12
N GLN A 158 -13.60 9.38 7.73
CA GLN A 158 -12.83 10.52 7.20
C GLN A 158 -11.32 10.31 7.34
N THR A 159 -10.90 9.72 8.46
CA THR A 159 -9.52 9.29 8.70
C THR A 159 -9.17 8.16 7.75
N CYS A 160 -10.07 7.21 7.54
CA CYS A 160 -9.86 6.14 6.56
C CYS A 160 -9.67 6.67 5.14
N TRP A 161 -10.45 7.67 4.74
CA TRP A 161 -10.25 8.33 3.47
C TRP A 161 -8.89 9.05 3.37
N ARG A 162 -8.51 9.81 4.40
CA ARG A 162 -7.21 10.48 4.45
C ARG A 162 -6.06 9.50 4.37
N ASP A 163 -6.13 8.40 5.10
CA ASP A 163 -5.11 7.36 5.11
C ASP A 163 -5.05 6.61 3.77
N TYR A 164 -6.19 6.42 3.08
CA TYR A 164 -6.23 5.93 1.71
C TYR A 164 -5.49 6.88 0.74
N CYS A 165 -5.77 8.18 0.79
CA CYS A 165 -5.04 9.16 -0.02
C CYS A 165 -3.56 9.20 0.33
N PHE A 166 -3.22 9.16 1.63
CA PHE A 166 -1.85 9.11 2.10
C PHE A 166 -1.14 7.85 1.60
N GLY A 167 -1.83 6.70 1.59
CA GLY A 167 -1.31 5.41 1.12
C GLY A 167 -0.95 5.37 -0.37
N MET A 168 -1.38 6.35 -1.17
CA MET A 168 -1.13 6.37 -2.62
C MET A 168 0.33 6.33 -3.02
N LEU A 169 1.24 6.82 -2.17
CA LEU A 169 2.69 6.74 -2.43
C LEU A 169 3.21 5.30 -2.51
N GLN A 170 2.47 4.29 -2.04
CA GLN A 170 2.79 2.88 -2.27
C GLN A 170 2.86 2.54 -3.76
N VAL A 171 2.05 3.20 -4.61
CA VAL A 171 1.98 2.92 -6.05
C VAL A 171 3.29 3.27 -6.74
N PRO A 172 3.75 4.54 -6.79
CA PRO A 172 5.01 4.89 -7.43
C PRO A 172 6.20 4.21 -6.74
N LEU A 173 6.15 3.93 -5.43
CA LEU A 173 7.19 3.16 -4.73
C LEU A 173 7.36 1.77 -5.36
N ILE A 174 6.30 0.96 -5.38
CA ILE A 174 6.38 -0.43 -5.83
C ILE A 174 6.64 -0.52 -7.34
N THR A 175 6.00 0.32 -8.16
CA THR A 175 6.20 0.28 -9.62
C THR A 175 7.63 0.65 -10.00
N THR A 176 8.21 1.64 -9.32
CA THR A 176 9.57 2.13 -9.60
C THR A 176 10.61 1.11 -9.16
N LEU A 177 10.47 0.54 -7.95
CA LEU A 177 11.36 -0.53 -7.49
C LEU A 177 11.25 -1.77 -8.40
N GLY A 178 10.02 -2.15 -8.77
CA GLY A 178 9.76 -3.27 -9.65
C GLY A 178 10.39 -3.10 -11.02
N PHE A 179 10.31 -1.91 -11.62
CA PHE A 179 10.96 -1.64 -12.90
C PHE A 179 12.49 -1.63 -12.77
N ALA A 180 13.03 -0.85 -11.83
CA ALA A 180 14.47 -0.66 -11.70
C ALA A 180 15.24 -1.97 -11.39
N PHE A 181 14.62 -2.90 -10.67
CA PHE A 181 15.25 -4.18 -10.29
C PHE A 181 14.87 -5.38 -11.16
N SER A 182 13.98 -5.20 -12.13
CA SER A 182 13.72 -6.21 -13.17
C SER A 182 14.39 -5.92 -14.50
N ALA A 183 14.85 -4.68 -14.71
CA ALA A 183 15.36 -4.21 -15.99
C ALA A 183 16.88 -4.32 -16.15
#